data_AF-A0A2V5TF48-F1
#
_entry.id   AF-A0A2V5TF48-F1
#
_cell.length_a   1.000
_cell.length_b   1.000
_cell.length_c   1.000
_cell.angle_alpha   90.00
_cell.angle_beta   90.00
_cell.angle_gamma   90.00
#
_symmetry.space_group_name_H-M   'P 1'
#
loop_
_entity.id
_entity.type
_entity.pdbx_description
1 polymer ?
#
loop_
_entity_poly.entity_id
_entity_poly.type
_entity_poly.pdbx_seq_one_letter_code
_entity_poly.pdbx_strand_id
1 'polypeptide(L)'
;MKMVDEAEIYLLILAHRYGYVPDANNPTRISVTEHECSRAVERKIPILTFVMHEDHPVKAADVEKGEGAAKLEVFRNRALLKVTNFFRSPAELRANVIDSLSHHRQKDLTAFHYVSDIQTPPEVYIAHPYTLLQTHTLIGRQKELKLLIRRRNRQGVLYE
;
A
#
# COMPACT_ATOMS: atom_id res chain seq x y z
N MET A 1 3.56 24.26 14.18
CA MET A 1 2.90 23.66 12.99
C MET A 1 3.87 22.98 12.01
N LYS A 2 5.20 23.11 12.15
CA LYS A 2 6.21 22.52 11.25
C LYS A 2 5.94 21.07 10.83
N MET A 3 5.53 20.18 11.76
CA MET A 3 5.23 18.78 11.44
C MET A 3 4.06 18.63 10.44
N VAL A 4 3.01 19.43 10.59
CA VAL A 4 1.89 19.46 9.64
C VAL A 4 2.31 20.10 8.32
N ASP A 5 3.25 21.05 8.34
CA ASP A 5 3.77 21.71 7.13
C ASP A 5 4.64 20.80 6.26
N GLU A 6 5.31 19.83 6.87
CA GLU A 6 6.17 18.85 6.19
C GLU A 6 5.42 17.56 5.81
N ALA A 7 4.26 17.30 6.41
CA ALA A 7 3.48 16.09 6.15
C ALA A 7 2.90 16.05 4.73
N GLU A 8 2.87 14.86 4.13
CA GLU A 8 2.18 14.60 2.85
C GLU A 8 0.74 14.12 3.05
N ILE A 9 0.44 13.49 4.20
CA ILE A 9 -0.87 12.98 4.59
C ILE A 9 -1.09 13.30 6.07
N TYR A 10 -2.28 13.76 6.43
CA TYR A 10 -2.67 13.99 7.83
C TYR A 10 -3.66 12.92 8.29
N LEU A 11 -3.35 12.26 9.40
CA LEU A 11 -4.23 11.25 10.01
C LEU A 11 -4.94 11.87 11.20
N LEU A 12 -6.26 12.01 11.10
CA LEU A 12 -7.11 12.54 12.17
C LEU A 12 -7.77 11.38 12.93
N ILE A 13 -7.48 11.25 14.22
CA ILE A 13 -8.13 10.27 15.09
C ILE A 13 -9.08 11.02 16.04
N LEU A 14 -10.37 10.76 15.90
CA LEU A 14 -11.43 11.36 16.73
C LEU A 14 -11.93 10.34 17.74
N ALA A 15 -11.65 10.61 19.01
CA ALA A 15 -12.14 9.84 20.14
C ALA A 15 -13.18 10.65 20.94
N HIS A 16 -13.24 10.43 22.25
CA HIS A 16 -14.15 11.12 23.17
C HIS A 16 -13.51 12.34 23.87
N ARG A 17 -12.34 12.79 23.43
CA ARG A 17 -11.64 13.95 23.99
C ARG A 17 -11.41 15.01 22.93
N TYR A 18 -11.67 16.27 23.28
CA TYR A 18 -11.44 17.40 22.38
C TYR A 18 -9.95 17.70 22.18
N GLY A 19 -9.14 17.34 23.18
CA GLY A 19 -7.70 17.56 23.19
C GLY A 19 -7.29 18.76 24.03
N TYR A 20 -5.98 18.99 24.11
CA TYR A 20 -5.41 20.11 24.85
C TYR A 20 -5.70 21.43 24.14
N VAL A 21 -6.18 22.43 24.89
CA VAL A 21 -6.41 23.80 24.42
C VAL A 21 -5.32 24.68 25.05
N PRO A 22 -4.36 25.20 24.27
CA PRO A 22 -3.33 26.09 24.80
C PRO A 22 -3.93 27.42 25.26
N ASP A 23 -3.45 27.95 26.38
CA ASP A 23 -3.89 29.26 26.91
C ASP A 23 -3.23 30.43 26.18
N ALA A 24 -1.98 30.26 25.74
CA ALA A 24 -1.20 31.27 25.05
C ALA A 24 -1.35 31.16 23.53
N ASN A 25 -1.39 32.31 22.84
CA ASN A 25 -1.43 32.41 21.37
C ASN A 25 -2.60 31.64 20.70
N ASN A 26 -3.73 31.51 21.40
CA ASN A 26 -4.92 30.81 20.92
C ASN A 26 -6.19 31.66 21.11
N PRO A 27 -6.34 32.77 20.37
CA PRO A 27 -7.47 33.68 20.52
C PRO A 27 -8.82 33.00 20.21
N THR A 28 -8.81 31.97 19.37
CA THR A 28 -9.99 31.19 18.98
C THR A 28 -10.33 30.06 19.96
N ARG A 29 -9.46 29.80 20.96
CA ARG A 29 -9.66 28.80 22.03
C ARG A 29 -10.07 27.41 21.54
N ILE A 30 -9.42 26.95 20.48
CA ILE A 30 -9.61 25.60 19.92
C ILE A 30 -8.42 24.69 20.27
N SER A 31 -8.62 23.38 20.16
CA SER A 31 -7.58 22.41 20.53
C SER A 31 -6.41 22.38 19.53
N VAL A 32 -5.27 21.84 19.97
CA VAL A 32 -4.11 21.59 19.11
C VAL A 32 -4.49 20.74 17.90
N THR A 33 -5.27 19.66 18.11
CA THR A 33 -5.75 18.79 17.03
C THR A 33 -6.61 19.54 16.03
N GLU A 34 -7.45 20.47 16.49
CA GLU A 34 -8.25 21.29 15.59
C GLU A 34 -7.38 22.27 14.79
N HIS A 35 -6.35 22.86 15.39
CA HIS A 35 -5.36 23.68 14.68
C HIS A 35 -4.66 22.88 13.58
N GLU A 36 -4.16 21.70 13.91
CA GLU A 36 -3.45 20.83 12.97
C GLU A 36 -4.36 20.39 11.82
N CYS A 37 -5.59 19.99 12.12
CA CYS A 37 -6.57 19.64 11.10
C CYS A 37 -6.90 20.83 10.19
N SER A 38 -7.08 22.02 10.75
CA SER A 38 -7.35 23.24 9.97
C SER A 38 -6.17 23.56 9.05
N ARG A 39 -4.95 23.41 9.56
CA ARG A 39 -3.72 23.58 8.76
C ARG A 39 -3.60 22.55 7.65
N ALA A 40 -3.94 21.29 7.88
CA ALA A 40 -3.97 20.26 6.85
C ALA A 40 -4.99 20.58 5.74
N VAL A 41 -6.15 21.13 6.12
CA VAL A 41 -7.17 21.61 5.17
C VAL A 41 -6.64 22.77 4.32
N GLU A 42 -5.99 23.76 4.95
CA GLU A 42 -5.36 24.89 4.24
C GLU A 42 -4.29 24.42 3.25
N ARG A 43 -3.46 23.45 3.65
CA ARG A 43 -2.42 22.86 2.80
C ARG A 43 -2.97 21.97 1.70
N LYS A 44 -4.26 21.61 1.75
CA LYS A 44 -4.94 20.73 0.78
C LYS A 44 -4.26 19.35 0.66
N ILE A 45 -3.65 18.86 1.74
CA ILE A 45 -3.14 17.49 1.78
C ILE A 45 -4.27 16.49 2.08
N PRO A 46 -4.15 15.22 1.68
CA PRO A 46 -5.10 14.18 2.06
C PRO A 46 -5.26 14.09 3.59
N ILE A 47 -6.51 14.06 4.04
CA ILE A 47 -6.87 13.89 5.45
C ILE A 47 -7.63 12.58 5.58
N LEU A 48 -7.08 11.65 6.37
CA LEU A 48 -7.69 10.37 6.68
C LEU A 48 -8.31 10.43 8.07
N THR A 49 -9.64 10.37 8.15
CA THR A 49 -10.38 10.51 9.41
C THR A 49 -10.77 9.14 9.96
N PHE A 50 -10.40 8.88 11.21
CA PHE A 50 -10.75 7.67 11.96
C PHE A 50 -11.54 8.05 13.21
N VAL A 51 -12.79 7.60 13.30
CA VAL A 51 -13.68 7.92 14.41
C VAL A 51 -13.87 6.70 15.30
N MET A 52 -13.68 6.89 16.60
CA MET A 52 -13.96 5.88 17.61
C MET A 52 -15.46 5.61 17.66
N HIS A 53 -15.84 4.35 17.47
CA HIS A 53 -17.23 3.91 17.54
C HIS A 53 -17.72 3.88 19.00
N GLU A 54 -19.03 4.05 19.22
CA GLU A 54 -19.64 4.07 20.55
C GLU A 54 -19.41 2.77 21.34
N ASP A 55 -19.40 1.63 20.66
CA ASP A 55 -19.06 0.31 21.23
C ASP A 55 -17.59 0.16 21.69
N HIS A 56 -16.72 1.16 21.48
CA HIS A 56 -15.33 1.06 21.93
C HIS A 56 -15.22 1.14 23.45
N PRO A 57 -14.58 0.18 24.13
CA PRO A 57 -14.50 0.18 25.59
C PRO A 57 -13.58 1.31 26.09
N VAL A 58 -14.15 2.30 26.76
CA VAL A 58 -13.44 3.42 27.38
C VAL A 58 -13.87 3.63 28.83
N LYS A 59 -13.00 4.21 29.66
CA LYS A 59 -13.37 4.59 31.03
C LYS A 59 -14.16 5.89 30.98
N ALA A 60 -15.07 6.09 31.93
CA ALA A 60 -15.81 7.34 32.06
C ALA A 60 -14.90 8.58 32.28
N ALA A 61 -13.69 8.38 32.82
CA ALA A 61 -12.69 9.43 32.99
C ALA A 61 -12.03 9.86 31.67
N ASP A 62 -12.07 9.02 30.64
CA ASP A 62 -11.50 9.28 29.33
C ASP A 62 -12.49 9.96 28.37
N VAL A 63 -13.71 10.25 28.85
CA VAL A 63 -14.75 10.96 28.11
C VAL A 63 -14.79 12.41 28.58
N GLU A 64 -14.59 13.33 27.65
CA GLU A 64 -14.66 14.77 27.89
C GLU A 64 -16.09 15.18 28.26
N LYS A 65 -16.22 16.15 29.18
CA LYS A 65 -17.50 16.67 29.64
C LYS A 65 -17.50 18.20 29.62
N GLY A 66 -18.68 18.80 29.63
CA GLY A 66 -18.83 20.26 29.65
C GLY A 66 -18.50 20.91 28.30
N GLU A 67 -17.81 22.05 28.33
CA GLU A 67 -17.52 22.86 27.13
C GLU A 67 -16.70 22.09 26.08
N GLY A 68 -15.73 21.27 26.52
CA GLY A 68 -14.91 20.46 25.62
C GLY A 68 -15.73 19.46 24.81
N ALA A 69 -16.77 18.86 25.41
CA ALA A 69 -17.66 17.93 24.71
C ALA A 69 -18.47 18.64 23.61
N ALA A 70 -18.98 19.83 23.89
CA ALA A 70 -19.71 20.62 22.90
C ALA A 70 -18.82 21.01 21.70
N LYS A 71 -17.57 21.43 21.97
CA LYS A 71 -16.58 21.73 20.92
C LYS A 71 -16.21 20.49 20.11
N LEU A 72 -16.04 19.34 20.78
CA LEU A 72 -15.75 18.07 20.12
C LEU A 72 -16.87 17.67 19.16
N GLU A 73 -18.14 17.81 19.54
CA GLU A 73 -19.26 17.48 18.66
C GLU A 73 -19.30 18.38 17.41
N VAL A 74 -19.07 19.69 17.59
CA VAL A 74 -18.97 20.61 16.44
C VAL A 74 -17.82 20.24 15.51
N PHE A 75 -16.64 19.93 16.08
CA PHE A 75 -15.49 19.51 15.29
C PHE A 75 -15.72 18.17 14.59
N ARG A 76 -16.31 17.20 15.30
CA ARG A 76 -16.66 15.87 14.79
C ARG A 76 -17.61 15.99 13.60
N ASN A 77 -18.68 16.77 13.72
CA ASN A 77 -19.63 17.00 12.62
C ASN A 77 -18.97 17.61 11.38
N ARG A 78 -18.02 18.54 11.57
CA ARG A 78 -17.25 19.13 10.46
C ARG A 78 -16.31 18.12 9.81
N ALA A 79 -15.71 17.22 10.59
CA ALA A 79 -14.78 16.20 10.10
C ALA A 79 -15.48 15.02 9.40
N LEU A 80 -16.69 14.66 9.86
CA LEU A 80 -17.50 13.54 9.34
C LEU A 80 -17.99 13.74 7.90
N LEU A 81 -17.99 14.97 7.38
CA LEU A 81 -18.34 15.24 5.97
C LEU A 81 -17.31 14.67 4.98
N LYS A 82 -16.16 14.19 5.45
CA LYS A 82 -15.11 13.55 4.65
C LYS A 82 -15.12 12.04 4.86
N VAL A 83 -14.55 11.28 3.92
CA VAL A 83 -14.41 9.81 4.00
C VAL A 83 -13.93 9.41 5.39
N THR A 84 -14.80 8.74 6.16
CA THR A 84 -14.57 8.45 7.58
C THR A 84 -14.62 6.95 7.82
N ASN A 85 -13.59 6.44 8.51
CA ASN A 85 -13.54 5.06 8.97
C ASN A 85 -13.88 5.00 10.46
N PHE A 86 -14.76 4.10 10.86
CA PHE A 86 -15.06 3.85 12.27
C PHE A 86 -14.25 2.67 12.81
N PHE A 87 -13.88 2.70 14.08
CA PHE A 87 -13.18 1.59 14.73
C PHE A 87 -13.73 1.31 16.14
N ARG A 88 -13.87 0.02 16.47
CA ARG A 88 -14.30 -0.50 17.79
C ARG A 88 -13.17 -1.07 18.61
N SER A 89 -11.97 -1.23 18.04
CA SER A 89 -10.80 -1.75 18.75
C SER A 89 -9.49 -1.17 18.19
N PRO A 90 -8.37 -1.25 18.93
CA PRO A 90 -7.07 -0.84 18.40
C PRO A 90 -6.63 -1.69 17.20
N ALA A 91 -7.07 -2.96 17.13
CA ALA A 91 -6.80 -3.85 16.01
C ALA A 91 -7.53 -3.40 14.74
N GLU A 92 -8.81 -2.98 14.87
CA GLU A 92 -9.57 -2.40 13.77
C GLU A 92 -8.97 -1.08 13.30
N LEU A 93 -8.57 -0.20 14.23
CA LEU A 93 -7.89 1.05 13.88
C LEU A 93 -6.63 0.77 13.06
N ARG A 94 -5.80 -0.19 13.50
CA ARG A 94 -4.59 -0.61 12.76
C ARG A 94 -4.94 -1.08 11.35
N ALA A 95 -5.95 -1.93 11.21
CA ALA A 95 -6.36 -2.47 9.92
C ALA A 95 -6.84 -1.34 8.98
N ASN A 96 -7.71 -0.47 9.48
CA ASN A 96 -8.26 0.66 8.71
C ASN A 96 -7.17 1.65 8.29
N VAL A 97 -6.19 1.92 9.15
CA VAL A 97 -5.06 2.80 8.84
C VAL A 97 -4.19 2.19 7.73
N ILE A 98 -3.82 0.91 7.86
CA ILE A 98 -3.03 0.20 6.84
C ILE A 98 -3.76 0.22 5.49
N ASP A 99 -5.05 -0.13 5.49
CA ASP A 99 -5.88 -0.14 4.29
C ASP A 99 -5.95 1.26 3.64
N SER A 100 -6.28 2.29 4.42
CA SER A 100 -6.39 3.66 3.92
C SER A 100 -5.08 4.20 3.35
N LEU A 101 -3.95 3.89 4.00
CA LEU A 101 -2.63 4.27 3.51
C LEU A 101 -2.22 3.48 2.26
N SER A 102 -2.65 2.23 2.12
CA SER A 102 -2.33 1.41 0.94
C SER A 102 -2.87 2.02 -0.36
N HIS A 103 -4.01 2.74 -0.30
CA HIS A 103 -4.59 3.47 -1.42
C HIS A 103 -3.76 4.71 -1.82
N HIS A 104 -2.95 5.24 -0.91
CA HIS A 104 -2.09 6.39 -1.12
C HIS A 104 -0.64 5.99 -1.43
N ARG A 105 -0.35 4.68 -1.41
CA ARG A 105 0.95 4.15 -1.80
C ARG A 105 1.15 4.41 -3.29
N GLN A 106 2.02 5.35 -3.62
CA GLN A 106 2.55 5.44 -4.97
C GLN A 106 3.26 4.13 -5.29
N LYS A 107 2.87 3.48 -6.39
CA LYS A 107 3.65 2.37 -6.93
C LYS A 107 4.91 3.01 -7.52
N ASP A 108 5.96 3.06 -6.71
CA ASP A 108 7.28 3.35 -7.25
C ASP A 108 7.73 2.11 -8.05
N LEU A 109 7.23 2.02 -9.29
CA LEU A 109 7.60 0.98 -10.23
C LEU A 109 9.09 1.08 -10.59
N THR A 110 9.72 2.22 -10.30
CA THR A 110 11.13 2.44 -10.56
C THR A 110 12.05 1.80 -9.52
N ALA A 111 11.56 1.60 -8.28
CA ALA A 111 12.28 0.85 -7.25
C ALA A 111 12.45 -0.64 -7.58
N PHE A 112 11.66 -1.17 -8.53
CA PHE A 112 11.81 -2.50 -9.08
C PHE A 112 12.70 -2.56 -10.34
N HIS A 113 13.32 -1.46 -10.77
CA HIS A 113 14.45 -1.56 -11.70
C HIS A 113 15.62 -2.18 -10.94
N TYR A 114 15.62 -3.52 -10.90
CA TYR A 114 16.84 -4.29 -10.79
C TYR A 114 17.72 -3.90 -11.98
N VAL A 115 18.52 -2.84 -11.83
CA VAL A 115 19.68 -2.59 -12.68
C VAL A 115 20.73 -3.61 -12.23
N SER A 116 20.48 -4.89 -12.49
CA SER A 116 21.61 -5.66 -12.96
C SER A 116 21.84 -5.15 -14.36
N ASP A 117 22.95 -4.46 -14.56
CA ASP A 117 23.69 -4.67 -15.79
C ASP A 117 23.89 -6.20 -15.85
N ILE A 118 22.98 -6.90 -16.55
CA ILE A 118 23.26 -8.26 -16.96
C ILE A 118 24.50 -8.08 -17.81
N GLN A 119 25.67 -8.35 -17.24
CA GLN A 119 26.92 -8.25 -17.95
C GLN A 119 26.72 -8.98 -19.26
N THR A 120 27.03 -8.30 -20.36
CA THR A 120 26.86 -8.86 -21.68
C THR A 120 27.52 -10.24 -21.66
N PRO A 121 26.79 -11.33 -21.97
CA PRO A 121 27.37 -12.66 -21.88
C PRO A 121 28.68 -12.65 -22.69
N PRO A 122 29.78 -13.22 -22.17
CA PRO A 122 31.04 -13.23 -22.87
C PRO A 122 30.83 -13.86 -24.25
N GLU A 123 31.62 -13.39 -25.22
CA GLU A 123 31.59 -13.95 -26.56
C GLU A 123 31.74 -15.47 -26.49
N VAL A 124 30.92 -16.20 -27.25
CA VAL A 124 30.89 -17.65 -27.22
C VAL A 124 32.27 -18.17 -27.61
N TYR A 125 33.02 -18.69 -26.64
CA TYR A 125 34.32 -19.29 -26.90
C TYR A 125 34.14 -20.62 -27.62
N ILE A 126 34.38 -20.62 -28.93
CA ILE A 126 34.36 -21.81 -29.78
C ILE A 126 35.79 -22.36 -29.81
N ALA A 127 36.11 -23.28 -28.91
CA ALA A 127 37.45 -23.87 -28.75
C ALA A 127 37.95 -24.65 -29.98
N HIS A 128 37.06 -24.96 -30.93
CA HIS A 128 37.35 -25.77 -32.10
C HIS A 128 36.43 -25.40 -33.27
N PRO A 129 36.92 -25.41 -34.52
CA PRO A 129 36.19 -24.93 -35.72
C PRO A 129 34.90 -25.71 -36.04
N TYR A 130 34.63 -26.79 -35.32
CA TYR A 130 33.35 -27.49 -35.34
C TYR A 130 32.47 -26.94 -34.21
N THR A 131 31.74 -25.87 -34.48
CA THR A 131 30.54 -25.56 -33.68
C THR A 131 29.62 -26.77 -33.76
N LEU A 132 29.08 -27.23 -32.63
CA LEU A 132 28.04 -28.26 -32.59
C LEU A 132 27.09 -28.08 -33.78
N LEU A 133 26.99 -29.12 -34.63
CA LEU A 133 26.22 -29.17 -35.88
C LEU A 133 25.07 -28.16 -35.89
N GLN A 134 25.29 -26.98 -36.48
CA GLN A 134 24.25 -25.96 -36.73
C GLN A 134 23.27 -26.40 -37.83
N THR A 135 23.19 -27.69 -38.10
CA THR A 135 22.26 -28.27 -39.06
C THR A 135 21.09 -28.84 -38.27
N HIS A 136 19.91 -28.25 -38.45
CA HIS A 136 18.62 -28.85 -38.07
C HIS A 136 18.43 -30.25 -38.70
N THR A 137 19.21 -30.54 -39.74
CA THR A 137 19.34 -31.85 -40.36
C THR A 137 20.40 -32.68 -39.62
N LEU A 138 19.97 -33.72 -38.93
CA LEU A 138 20.86 -34.75 -38.37
C LEU A 138 21.49 -35.54 -39.55
N ILE A 139 22.74 -35.25 -39.87
CA ILE A 139 23.47 -35.99 -40.90
C ILE A 139 24.16 -37.20 -40.24
N GLY A 140 23.49 -38.34 -40.29
CA GLY A 140 23.96 -39.60 -39.70
C GLY A 140 22.84 -40.37 -39.01
N ARG A 141 23.07 -41.65 -38.69
CA ARG A 141 22.13 -42.50 -37.91
C ARG A 141 20.69 -42.57 -38.49
N GLN A 142 20.57 -42.49 -39.82
CA GLN A 142 19.25 -42.55 -40.49
C GLN A 142 18.52 -43.88 -40.30
N LYS A 143 19.26 -44.98 -40.06
CA LYS A 143 18.67 -46.29 -39.75
C LYS A 143 17.93 -46.24 -38.41
N GLU A 144 18.53 -45.66 -37.37
CA GLU A 144 17.90 -45.51 -36.06
C GLU A 144 16.71 -44.53 -36.11
N LEU A 145 16.84 -43.41 -36.83
CA LEU A 145 15.75 -42.44 -36.99
C LEU A 145 14.52 -43.07 -37.67
N LYS A 146 14.74 -43.86 -38.75
CA LYS A 146 13.65 -44.61 -39.43
C LYS A 146 12.97 -45.62 -38.50
N LEU A 147 13.72 -46.24 -37.59
CA LEU A 147 13.19 -47.17 -36.59
C LEU A 147 12.26 -46.47 -35.58
N LEU A 148 12.65 -45.29 -35.10
CA LEU A 148 11.83 -44.48 -34.17
C LEU A 148 10.57 -43.93 -34.84
N ILE A 149 10.68 -43.41 -36.06
CA ILE A 149 9.52 -42.90 -36.83
C ILE A 149 8.51 -44.02 -37.11
N ARG A 150 8.98 -45.23 -37.45
CA ARG A 150 8.11 -46.41 -37.66
C ARG A 150 7.37 -46.87 -36.40
N ARG A 151 7.91 -46.64 -35.20
CA ARG A 151 7.21 -46.97 -33.94
C ARG A 151 6.12 -45.95 -33.63
N ARG A 152 6.37 -44.65 -33.88
CA ARG A 152 5.39 -43.57 -33.66
C ARG A 152 4.13 -43.77 -34.51
N ASN A 153 4.29 -44.12 -35.79
CA ASN A 153 3.14 -44.33 -36.68
C ASN A 153 2.37 -45.63 -36.41
N ARG A 154 2.93 -46.56 -35.63
CA ARG A 154 2.27 -47.82 -35.25
C ARG A 154 1.42 -47.69 -33.98
N GLN A 155 1.71 -46.69 -33.13
CA GLN A 155 0.92 -46.40 -31.93
C GLN A 155 -0.28 -45.46 -32.19
N GLY A 156 -0.37 -44.83 -33.37
CA GLY A 156 -1.48 -43.96 -33.76
C GLY A 156 -2.69 -44.66 -34.41
N VAL A 157 -2.70 -46.00 -34.52
CA VAL A 157 -3.77 -46.78 -35.19
C VAL A 157 -4.48 -47.73 -34.21
N LEU A 158 -4.37 -47.50 -32.90
CA LEU A 158 -5.03 -48.33 -31.88
C LEU A 158 -6.07 -47.57 -31.04
N TYR A 159 -6.59 -46.45 -31.55
CA TYR A 159 -7.72 -45.74 -30.95
C TYR A 159 -8.63 -45.13 -32.04
N GLU A 160 -9.27 -45.99 -32.84
CA GLU A 160 -10.60 -45.74 -33.42
C GLU A 160 -11.37 -47.07 -33.45
#